data_AF-A0A2E0N7A3-F1
#
_entry.id   AF-A0A2E0N7A3-F1
#
_cell.length_a   1.000
_cell.length_b   1.000
_cell.length_c   1.000
_cell.angle_alpha   90.00
_cell.angle_beta   90.00
_cell.angle_gamma   90.00
#
_symmetry.space_group_name_H-M   'P 1'
#
loop_
_entity.id
_entity.type
_entity.pdbx_description
1 polymer ?
#
loop_
_entity_poly.entity_id
_entity_poly.type
_entity_poly.pdbx_seq_one_letter_code
_entity_poly.pdbx_strand_id
1 'polypeptide(L)'
;MLPALPLAAQDEEGEVVVIAELSRAEVEEFIEEAEDQFYAIFNANIDDEDYMISCRKETPTGSNIPIRVCEPKFMVDARARNANTIGFNAGVVEADRAIRTSVEPQYQQLQAMMEQMTQDVPAFAQIAGILTQLRARREQLTN
;
A
#
# COMPACT_ATOMS: atom_id res chain seq x y z
N MET A 1 -13.75 23.57 18.65
CA MET A 1 -12.34 23.64 18.24
C MET A 1 -11.63 22.49 18.93
N LEU A 2 -11.43 21.36 18.24
CA LEU A 2 -10.56 20.29 18.76
C LEU A 2 -9.11 20.75 18.53
N PRO A 3 -8.22 20.69 19.53
CA PRO A 3 -6.82 20.97 19.32
C PRO A 3 -6.26 19.90 18.37
N ALA A 4 -5.58 20.34 17.31
CA ALA A 4 -4.75 19.46 16.51
C ALA A 4 -3.60 19.00 17.42
N LEU A 5 -3.69 17.78 17.94
CA LEU A 5 -2.56 17.13 18.58
C LEU A 5 -1.48 16.98 17.51
N PRO A 6 -0.24 17.45 17.73
CA PRO A 6 0.84 17.18 16.81
C PRO A 6 1.12 15.68 16.92
N LEU A 7 0.64 14.88 15.96
CA LEU A 7 1.02 13.48 15.91
C LEU A 7 2.43 13.39 15.36
N ALA A 8 3.24 12.66 16.08
CA ALA A 8 4.59 12.32 15.71
C ALA A 8 4.58 11.12 14.75
N ALA A 9 5.32 11.23 13.65
CA ALA A 9 5.88 10.05 12.99
C ALA A 9 7.16 9.65 13.74
N GLN A 10 7.57 8.39 13.61
CA GLN A 10 8.90 7.96 14.03
C GLN A 10 9.70 7.67 12.76
N ASP A 11 10.92 8.20 12.68
CA ASP A 11 11.86 7.83 11.62
C ASP A 11 12.53 6.47 11.90
N GLU A 12 13.41 6.04 11.01
CA GLU A 12 14.15 4.78 11.12
C GLU A 12 15.01 4.68 12.41
N GLU A 13 15.34 5.81 13.03
CA GLU A 13 16.13 5.91 14.27
C GLU A 13 15.26 6.07 15.53
N GLY A 14 13.93 6.15 15.37
CA GLY A 14 12.97 6.32 16.45
C GLY A 14 12.83 7.76 16.95
N GLU A 15 13.28 8.75 16.18
CA GLU A 15 13.09 10.17 16.47
C GLU A 15 11.63 10.58 16.21
N VAL A 16 11.09 11.36 17.15
CA VAL A 16 9.72 11.87 17.10
C VAL A 16 9.68 13.05 16.13
N VAL A 17 9.19 12.83 14.92
CA VAL A 17 9.12 13.83 13.85
C VAL A 17 7.72 14.46 13.78
N VAL A 18 7.65 15.79 13.78
CA VAL A 18 6.39 16.53 13.71
C VAL A 18 5.91 16.61 12.25
N ILE A 19 4.88 15.84 11.90
CA ILE A 19 4.36 15.72 10.52
C ILE A 19 4.02 17.08 9.89
N ALA A 20 3.59 18.07 10.68
CA ALA A 20 3.22 19.40 10.20
C ALA A 20 4.40 20.23 9.67
N GLU A 21 5.63 19.92 10.08
CA GLU A 21 6.84 20.65 9.71
C GLU A 21 7.54 20.05 8.49
N LEU A 22 7.15 18.84 8.10
CA LEU A 22 7.73 18.14 6.96
C LEU A 22 7.51 18.90 5.65
N SER A 23 8.56 18.93 4.83
CA SER A 23 8.55 19.35 3.43
C SER A 23 7.92 18.27 2.54
N ARG A 24 7.62 18.62 1.29
CA ARG A 24 7.00 17.67 0.36
C ARG A 24 7.85 16.42 0.12
N ALA A 25 9.17 16.57 0.04
CA ALA A 25 10.07 15.44 -0.18
C ALA A 25 10.07 14.50 1.03
N GLU A 26 10.20 15.06 2.24
CA GLU A 26 10.18 14.28 3.49
C GLU A 26 8.83 13.58 3.69
N VAL A 27 7.71 14.24 3.39
CA VAL A 27 6.39 13.60 3.49
C VAL A 27 6.28 12.36 2.59
N GLU A 28 6.78 12.40 1.36
CA GLU A 28 6.73 11.23 0.47
C GLU A 28 7.64 10.10 1.00
N GLU A 29 8.82 10.43 1.52
CA GLU A 29 9.74 9.46 2.15
C GLU A 29 9.09 8.77 3.35
N PHE A 30 8.51 9.54 4.28
CA PHE A 30 7.79 8.99 5.42
C PHE A 30 6.53 8.20 5.02
N ILE A 31 5.87 8.54 3.90
CA ILE A 31 4.76 7.71 3.37
C ILE A 31 5.31 6.36 2.94
N GLU A 32 6.41 6.31 2.19
CA GLU A 32 6.99 5.04 1.75
C GLU A 32 7.41 4.16 2.93
N GLU A 33 8.09 4.74 3.93
CA GLU A 33 8.49 4.03 5.15
C GLU A 33 7.29 3.52 5.94
N ALA A 34 6.28 4.37 6.15
CA ALA A 34 5.10 3.99 6.91
C ALA A 34 4.27 2.94 6.16
N GLU A 35 4.24 2.96 4.81
CA GLU A 35 3.60 1.91 4.01
C GLU A 35 4.37 0.59 4.12
N ASP A 36 5.71 0.62 4.08
CA ASP A 36 6.53 -0.57 4.29
C ASP A 36 6.29 -1.20 5.66
N GLN A 37 6.24 -0.40 6.73
CA GLN A 37 5.91 -0.88 8.07
C GLN A 37 4.47 -1.40 8.16
N PHE A 38 3.51 -0.69 7.55
CA PHE A 38 2.10 -1.10 7.53
C PHE A 38 1.93 -2.48 6.89
N TYR A 39 2.52 -2.71 5.71
CA TYR A 39 2.43 -4.02 5.06
C TYR A 39 3.28 -5.10 5.73
N ALA A 40 4.41 -4.75 6.34
CA ALA A 40 5.20 -5.70 7.12
C ALA A 40 4.42 -6.22 8.34
N ILE A 41 3.77 -5.31 9.08
CA ILE A 41 2.90 -5.69 10.20
C ILE A 41 1.72 -6.52 9.69
N PHE A 42 1.07 -6.11 8.59
CA PHE A 42 -0.03 -6.87 8.00
C PHE A 42 0.38 -8.31 7.65
N ASN A 43 1.43 -8.47 6.84
CA ASN A 43 1.91 -9.77 6.38
C ASN A 43 2.37 -10.67 7.54
N ALA A 44 2.94 -10.10 8.60
CA ALA A 44 3.38 -10.86 9.78
C ALA A 44 2.22 -11.38 10.65
N ASN A 45 1.01 -10.85 10.48
CA ASN A 45 -0.17 -11.18 11.29
C ASN A 45 -1.24 -11.94 10.52
N ILE A 46 -0.94 -12.43 9.31
CA ILE A 46 -1.86 -13.26 8.51
C ILE A 46 -1.16 -14.55 8.08
N ASP A 47 -1.91 -15.65 8.04
CA ASP A 47 -1.40 -16.95 7.58
C ASP A 47 -1.59 -17.16 6.07
N ASP A 48 -2.57 -16.45 5.47
CA ASP A 48 -2.93 -16.62 4.06
C ASP A 48 -2.02 -15.79 3.16
N GLU A 49 -1.04 -16.46 2.53
CA GLU A 49 -0.06 -15.85 1.65
C GLU A 49 -0.69 -15.13 0.43
N ASP A 50 -1.88 -15.55 -0.04
CA ASP A 50 -2.52 -14.93 -1.20
C ASP A 50 -2.89 -13.46 -0.97
N TYR A 51 -3.03 -13.06 0.30
CA TYR A 51 -3.35 -11.70 0.71
C TYR A 51 -2.13 -10.87 1.10
N MET A 52 -0.93 -11.48 1.19
CA MET A 52 0.28 -10.75 1.50
C MET A 52 0.57 -9.69 0.44
N ILE A 53 0.99 -8.51 0.89
CA ILE A 53 1.26 -7.36 0.03
C ILE A 53 2.77 -7.18 -0.11
N SER A 54 3.23 -7.01 -1.34
CA SER A 54 4.63 -6.68 -1.63
C SER A 54 4.72 -5.39 -2.43
N CYS A 55 5.69 -4.55 -2.07
CA CYS A 55 6.01 -3.33 -2.79
C CYS A 55 7.23 -3.57 -3.68
N ARG A 56 7.14 -3.19 -4.96
CA ARG A 56 8.24 -3.27 -5.92
C ARG A 56 8.33 -2.02 -6.77
N LYS A 57 9.54 -1.72 -7.25
CA LYS A 57 9.77 -0.67 -8.24
C LYS A 57 9.56 -1.26 -9.62
N GLU A 58 8.58 -0.75 -10.35
CA GLU A 58 8.29 -1.16 -11.73
C GLU A 58 8.55 -0.01 -12.67
N THR A 59 9.09 -0.31 -13.84
CA THR A 59 9.25 0.67 -14.92
C THR A 59 8.21 0.34 -15.99
N PRO A 60 7.11 1.11 -16.10
CA PRO A 60 6.08 0.84 -17.10
C PRO A 60 6.67 0.84 -18.50
N THR A 61 6.18 -0.05 -19.36
CA THR A 61 6.62 -0.11 -20.76
C THR A 61 6.41 1.24 -21.45
N GLY A 62 7.47 1.79 -22.06
CA GLY A 62 7.43 3.11 -22.69
C GLY A 62 7.74 4.29 -21.75
N SER A 63 8.02 4.01 -20.47
CA SER A 63 8.59 4.98 -19.52
C SER A 63 10.02 4.54 -19.14
N ASN A 64 10.88 5.51 -18.80
CA ASN A 64 12.17 5.25 -18.13
C ASN A 64 12.14 5.66 -16.65
N ILE A 65 10.98 6.09 -16.15
CA ILE A 65 10.79 6.53 -14.78
C ILE A 65 10.20 5.35 -13.99
N PRO A 66 10.94 4.78 -13.02
CA PRO A 66 10.41 3.75 -12.15
C PRO A 66 9.35 4.35 -11.23
N ILE A 67 8.29 3.58 -10.99
CA ILE A 67 7.24 3.89 -10.03
C ILE A 67 7.19 2.78 -8.98
N ARG A 68 6.86 3.14 -7.74
CA ARG A 68 6.63 2.20 -6.65
C ARG A 68 5.19 1.68 -6.74
N VAL A 69 5.03 0.36 -6.75
CA VAL A 69 3.72 -0.31 -6.79
C VAL A 69 3.67 -1.33 -5.66
N CYS A 70 2.67 -1.21 -4.80
CA CYS A 70 2.35 -2.16 -3.75
C CYS A 70 1.09 -2.91 -4.13
N GLU A 71 1.16 -4.24 -4.22
CA GLU A 71 0.01 -5.06 -4.58
C GLU A 71 -0.03 -6.39 -3.84
N PRO A 72 -1.24 -6.92 -3.58
CA PRO A 72 -1.41 -8.23 -2.96
C PRO A 72 -1.07 -9.36 -3.94
N LYS A 73 -0.60 -10.49 -3.41
CA LYS A 73 -0.20 -11.66 -4.18
C LYS A 73 -1.30 -12.17 -5.13
N PHE A 74 -2.57 -12.17 -4.71
CA PHE A 74 -3.67 -12.61 -5.58
C PHE A 74 -3.76 -11.79 -6.88
N MET A 75 -3.41 -10.50 -6.87
CA MET A 75 -3.44 -9.64 -8.05
C MET A 75 -2.25 -9.94 -8.96
N VAL A 76 -1.06 -10.13 -8.38
CA VAL A 76 0.15 -10.57 -9.10
C VAL A 76 -0.13 -11.88 -9.81
N ASP A 77 -0.71 -12.85 -9.10
CA ASP A 77 -1.00 -14.17 -9.64
C ASP A 77 -2.12 -14.12 -10.69
N ALA A 78 -3.12 -13.25 -10.53
CA ALA A 78 -4.14 -13.04 -11.55
C ALA A 78 -3.57 -12.48 -12.86
N ARG A 79 -2.65 -11.50 -12.76
CA ARG A 79 -1.90 -11.00 -13.92
C ARG A 79 -1.01 -12.07 -14.55
N ALA A 80 -0.31 -12.86 -13.74
CA ALA A 80 0.53 -13.96 -14.22
C ALA A 80 -0.28 -15.03 -14.95
N ARG A 81 -1.45 -15.42 -14.42
CA ARG A 81 -2.38 -16.34 -15.10
C ARG A 81 -2.86 -15.78 -16.42
N ASN A 82 -3.26 -14.52 -16.47
CA ASN A 82 -3.67 -13.84 -17.70
C ASN A 82 -2.56 -13.84 -18.76
N ALA A 83 -1.32 -13.54 -18.36
CA ALA A 83 -0.15 -13.57 -19.24
C ALA A 83 0.19 -14.99 -19.73
N ASN A 84 0.01 -16.03 -18.90
CA ASN A 84 0.28 -17.42 -19.28
C ASN A 84 -0.75 -18.01 -20.26
N THR A 85 -1.94 -17.41 -20.41
CA THR A 85 -2.96 -17.82 -21.41
C THR A 85 -2.45 -17.71 -22.85
N ILE A 86 -1.37 -16.96 -23.09
CA ILE A 86 -0.71 -16.83 -24.41
C ILE A 86 -0.21 -18.19 -24.95
N GLY A 87 0.05 -19.17 -24.09
CA GLY A 87 0.61 -20.47 -24.48
C GLY A 87 -0.37 -21.48 -25.10
N PHE A 88 -1.69 -21.30 -24.96
CA PHE A 88 -2.68 -22.32 -25.36
C PHE A 88 -3.80 -21.87 -26.31
N ASN A 89 -4.03 -20.56 -26.47
CA ASN A 89 -4.92 -20.02 -27.51
C ASN A 89 -4.49 -18.59 -27.85
N ALA A 90 -4.65 -18.19 -29.11
CA ALA A 90 -4.20 -16.89 -29.60
C ALA A 90 -4.90 -15.72 -28.88
N GLY A 91 -4.23 -15.19 -27.84
CA GLY A 91 -3.85 -13.78 -27.77
C GLY A 91 -4.94 -12.75 -27.48
N VAL A 92 -5.58 -12.80 -26.31
CA VAL A 92 -6.12 -11.59 -25.67
C VAL A 92 -5.61 -11.55 -24.23
N VAL A 93 -4.68 -10.64 -23.97
CA VAL A 93 -4.31 -10.26 -22.59
C VAL A 93 -5.44 -9.38 -22.09
N GLU A 94 -6.18 -9.83 -21.08
CA GLU A 94 -7.21 -9.01 -20.44
C GLU A 94 -6.59 -7.72 -19.90
N ALA A 95 -7.28 -6.60 -20.12
CA ALA A 95 -6.85 -5.33 -19.56
C ALA A 95 -6.84 -5.42 -18.01
N ASP A 96 -5.91 -4.71 -17.37
CA ASP A 96 -5.79 -4.67 -15.91
C ASP A 96 -7.12 -4.40 -15.19
N ARG A 97 -7.99 -3.59 -15.79
CA ARG A 97 -9.34 -3.32 -15.27
C ARG A 97 -10.21 -4.58 -15.21
N ALA A 98 -10.15 -5.44 -16.22
CA ALA A 98 -10.91 -6.69 -16.26
C ALA A 98 -10.35 -7.71 -15.26
N ILE A 99 -9.02 -7.75 -15.09
CA ILE A 99 -8.37 -8.57 -14.06
C ILE A 99 -8.82 -8.09 -12.67
N ARG A 100 -8.85 -6.78 -12.43
CA ARG A 100 -9.30 -6.21 -11.15
C ARG A 100 -10.73 -6.63 -10.79
N THR A 101 -11.64 -6.59 -11.77
CA THR A 101 -13.02 -7.05 -11.57
C THR A 101 -13.10 -8.54 -11.21
N SER A 102 -12.23 -9.39 -11.77
CA SER A 102 -12.25 -10.83 -11.51
C SER A 102 -11.74 -11.19 -10.11
N VAL A 103 -10.96 -10.30 -9.49
CA VAL A 103 -10.45 -10.46 -8.13
C VAL A 103 -11.15 -9.56 -7.09
N GLU A 104 -12.30 -8.99 -7.45
CA GLU A 104 -13.11 -8.14 -6.55
C GLU A 104 -13.44 -8.82 -5.21
N PRO A 105 -13.81 -10.13 -5.16
CA PRO A 105 -14.05 -10.81 -3.88
C PRO A 105 -12.81 -10.85 -2.98
N GLN A 106 -11.61 -10.99 -3.55
CA GLN A 106 -10.35 -10.97 -2.81
C GLN A 106 -10.07 -9.58 -2.26
N TYR A 107 -10.40 -8.51 -2.99
CA TYR A 107 -10.30 -7.16 -2.44
C TYR A 107 -11.24 -6.93 -1.25
N GLN A 108 -12.48 -7.45 -1.32
CA GLN A 108 -13.42 -7.38 -0.19
C GLN A 108 -12.89 -8.13 1.04
N GLN A 109 -12.33 -9.32 0.83
CA GLN A 109 -11.72 -10.10 1.89
C GLN A 109 -10.48 -9.40 2.48
N LEU A 110 -9.60 -8.85 1.63
CA LEU A 110 -8.43 -8.09 2.07
C LEU A 110 -8.83 -6.89 2.93
N GLN A 111 -9.87 -6.17 2.51
CA GLN A 111 -10.41 -5.05 3.28
C GLN A 111 -10.90 -5.52 4.66
N ALA A 112 -11.69 -6.60 4.72
CA ALA A 112 -12.17 -7.14 5.99
C ALA A 112 -11.01 -7.58 6.91
N MET A 113 -9.95 -8.17 6.35
CA MET A 113 -8.74 -8.54 7.11
C MET A 113 -8.04 -7.31 7.70
N MET A 114 -7.89 -6.23 6.93
CA MET A 114 -7.29 -4.98 7.43
C MET A 114 -8.16 -4.30 8.50
N GLU A 115 -9.48 -4.28 8.31
CA GLU A 115 -10.43 -3.73 9.28
C GLU A 115 -10.39 -4.50 10.61
N GLN A 116 -10.34 -5.83 10.54
CA GLN A 116 -10.19 -6.68 11.71
C GLN A 116 -8.84 -6.44 12.40
N MET A 117 -7.74 -6.38 11.63
CA MET A 117 -6.41 -6.16 12.19
C MET A 117 -6.26 -4.79 12.87
N THR A 118 -6.97 -3.77 12.38
CA THR A 118 -7.02 -2.45 13.03
C THR A 118 -7.61 -2.53 14.44
N GLN A 119 -8.47 -3.52 14.71
CA GLN A 119 -9.05 -3.75 16.04
C GLN A 119 -8.15 -4.60 16.93
N ASP A 120 -7.47 -5.58 16.33
CA ASP A 120 -6.74 -6.61 17.07
C ASP A 120 -5.26 -6.28 17.34
N VAL A 121 -4.63 -5.49 16.46
CA VAL A 121 -3.18 -5.21 16.48
C VAL A 121 -2.95 -3.71 16.68
N PRO A 122 -2.61 -3.26 17.92
CA PRO A 122 -2.43 -1.83 18.21
C PRO A 122 -1.36 -1.15 17.34
N ALA A 123 -0.27 -1.86 17.01
CA ALA A 123 0.77 -1.35 16.13
C ALA A 123 0.25 -1.05 14.72
N PHE A 124 -0.63 -1.92 14.20
CA PHE A 124 -1.25 -1.75 12.89
C PHE A 124 -2.18 -0.53 12.86
N ALA A 125 -3.01 -0.36 13.90
CA ALA A 125 -3.86 0.82 14.03
C ALA A 125 -3.05 2.13 14.15
N GLN A 126 -1.94 2.10 14.89
CA GLN A 126 -1.06 3.25 15.06
C GLN A 126 -0.47 3.70 13.71
N ILE A 127 0.12 2.76 12.95
CA ILE A 127 0.75 3.09 11.67
C ILE A 127 -0.30 3.50 10.61
N ALA A 128 -1.51 2.93 10.64
CA ALA A 128 -2.64 3.39 9.82
C ALA A 128 -3.01 4.86 10.10
N GLY A 129 -2.95 5.26 11.37
CA GLY A 129 -3.18 6.65 11.80
C GLY A 129 -2.09 7.60 11.30
N ILE A 130 -0.82 7.18 11.35
CA ILE A 130 0.32 7.94 10.82
C ILE A 130 0.18 8.13 9.31
N LEU A 131 -0.10 7.06 8.56
CA LEU A 131 -0.32 7.12 7.11
C LEU A 131 -1.43 8.09 6.72
N THR A 132 -2.53 8.08 7.47
CA THR A 132 -3.65 9.01 7.25
C THR A 132 -3.20 10.47 7.33
N GLN A 133 -2.35 10.79 8.31
CA GLN A 133 -1.87 12.16 8.53
C GLN A 133 -0.82 12.59 7.52
N LEU A 134 0.12 11.71 7.18
CA LEU A 134 1.11 11.96 6.13
C LEU A 134 0.42 12.24 4.78
N ARG A 135 -0.59 11.45 4.41
CA ARG A 135 -1.38 11.68 3.20
C ARG A 135 -2.13 13.01 3.23
N ALA A 136 -2.73 13.38 4.36
CA ALA A 136 -3.36 14.68 4.53
C ALA A 136 -2.36 15.84 4.40
N ARG A 137 -1.14 15.69 4.94
CA ARG A 137 -0.07 16.69 4.80
C ARG A 137 0.38 16.82 3.34
N ARG A 138 0.52 15.71 2.62
CA ARG A 138 0.85 15.72 1.19
C ARG A 138 -0.18 16.52 0.38
N GLU A 139 -1.46 16.33 0.65
CA GLU A 139 -2.54 17.09 -0.01
C GLU A 139 -2.44 18.60 0.27
N GLN A 140 -2.07 19.00 1.49
CA GLN A 140 -1.85 20.41 1.84
C GLN A 140 -0.67 21.03 1.08
N LEU A 141 0.36 20.25 0.78
CA LEU A 141 1.58 20.70 0.09
C LEU A 141 1.45 20.68 -1.45
N THR A 142 0.37 20.09 -1.97
CA THR A 142 0.11 19.99 -3.42
C THR A 142 -0.82 21.11 -3.91
N ASN A 143 -1.51 21.81 -3.00
CA ASN A 143 -2.33 23.00 -3.27
C ASN A 143 -1.54 24.29 -3.04
#